data_AF-A0A821Z3R4-F1
#
_entry.id   AF-A0A821Z3R4-F1
#
_cell.length_a   1.000
_cell.length_b   1.000
_cell.length_c   1.000
_cell.angle_alpha   90.00
_cell.angle_beta   90.00
_cell.angle_gamma   90.00
#
_symmetry.space_group_name_H-M   'P 1'
#
loop_
_entity.id
_entity.type
_entity.pdbx_description
1 polymer ?
#
loop_
_entity_poly.entity_id
_entity_poly.type
_entity_poly.pdbx_seq_one_letter_code
_entity_poly.pdbx_strand_id
1 'polypeptide(L)'
;ELDNYELEPDILESEVKFAIETLANGKAPGHDGIPIECFKAIKEDAVKILTKLCQQIWKTQKWPQDWKTSLLIPIPKNGNA
;
A
#
# COMPACT_ATOMS: atom_id res chain seq x y z
N GLU A 1 10.58 35.23 7.88
CA GLU A 1 9.61 34.36 8.55
C GLU A 1 9.87 32.96 8.03
N LEU A 2 10.25 32.05 8.91
CA LEU A 2 10.49 30.66 8.55
C LEU A 2 9.14 29.96 8.59
N ASP A 3 8.67 29.50 7.44
CA ASP A 3 7.50 28.64 7.35
C ASP A 3 7.72 27.44 8.27
N ASN A 4 7.08 27.50 9.44
CA ASN A 4 6.99 26.41 10.38
C ASN A 4 6.02 25.39 9.76
N TYR A 5 6.47 24.67 8.73
CA TYR A 5 5.78 23.49 8.25
C TYR A 5 5.80 22.50 9.40
N GLU A 6 4.69 22.45 10.14
CA GLU A 6 4.40 21.39 11.07
C GLU A 6 4.51 20.09 10.28
N LEU A 7 5.60 19.34 10.52
CA LEU A 7 5.83 18.05 9.88
C LEU A 7 4.58 17.21 10.16
N GLU A 8 3.91 16.76 9.09
CA GLU A 8 2.79 15.84 9.24
C GLU A 8 3.21 14.67 10.15
N PRO A 9 2.30 14.23 11.03
CA PRO A 9 2.63 13.23 12.04
C PRO A 9 3.13 11.94 11.38
N ASP A 10 3.94 11.21 12.14
CA ASP A 10 4.41 9.89 11.75
C ASP A 10 3.20 8.96 11.53
N ILE A 11 3.23 8.21 10.41
CA ILE A 11 2.24 7.18 10.08
C ILE A 11 2.09 6.20 11.26
N LEU A 12 0.85 5.98 11.70
CA LEU A 12 0.53 5.15 12.85
C LEU A 12 0.25 3.70 12.45
N GLU A 13 0.63 2.76 13.32
CA GLU A 13 0.28 1.34 13.11
C GLU A 13 -1.24 1.11 13.05
N SER A 14 -2.05 1.93 13.73
CA SER A 14 -3.50 1.85 13.67
C SER A 14 -4.07 2.20 12.29
N GLU A 15 -3.47 3.16 11.59
CA GLU A 15 -3.85 3.53 10.23
C GLU A 15 -3.52 2.41 9.25
N VAL A 16 -2.33 1.83 9.37
CA VAL A 16 -1.89 0.70 8.54
C VAL A 16 -2.75 -0.53 8.81
N LYS A 17 -3.04 -0.83 10.07
CA LYS A 17 -3.93 -1.93 10.46
C LYS A 17 -5.32 -1.74 9.86
N PHE A 18 -5.91 -0.55 10.00
CA PHE A 18 -7.20 -0.23 9.43
C PHE A 18 -7.21 -0.39 7.90
N ALA A 19 -6.16 0.07 7.22
CA ALA A 19 -6.03 -0.10 5.77
C ALA A 19 -5.99 -1.58 5.37
N ILE A 20 -5.20 -2.42 6.05
CA ILE A 20 -5.13 -3.85 5.76
C ILE A 20 -6.50 -4.52 5.96
N GLU A 21 -7.19 -4.20 7.06
CA GLU A 21 -8.48 -4.81 7.39
C GLU A 21 -9.60 -4.39 6.43
N THR A 22 -9.58 -3.16 5.93
CA THR A 22 -10.63 -2.59 5.06
C THR A 22 -10.48 -2.94 3.58
N LEU A 23 -9.28 -3.30 3.12
CA LEU A 23 -9.07 -3.71 1.73
C LEU A 23 -9.90 -4.95 1.37
N ALA A 24 -10.52 -4.95 0.19
CA ALA A 24 -11.38 -6.05 -0.25
C ALA A 24 -10.57 -7.30 -0.62
N ASN A 25 -11.09 -8.47 -0.25
CA ASN A 25 -10.55 -9.76 -0.68
C ASN A 25 -10.89 -10.03 -2.17
N GLY A 26 -10.16 -10.96 -2.79
CA GLY A 26 -10.39 -11.44 -4.16
C GLY A 26 -10.00 -10.44 -5.24
N LYS A 27 -9.17 -9.44 -4.89
CA LYS A 27 -8.59 -8.52 -5.87
C LYS A 27 -7.37 -9.16 -6.54
N ALA A 28 -7.15 -8.82 -7.80
CA ALA A 28 -5.97 -9.28 -8.51
C ALA A 28 -4.71 -8.77 -7.79
N PRO A 29 -3.70 -9.63 -7.54
CA PRO A 29 -2.45 -9.20 -6.94
C PRO A 29 -1.70 -8.27 -7.90
N GLY A 30 -0.74 -7.54 -7.35
CA GLY A 30 0.20 -6.75 -8.15
C GLY A 30 1.13 -7.64 -8.99
N HIS A 31 2.11 -7.01 -9.63
CA HIS A 31 3.14 -7.75 -10.39
C HIS A 31 4.00 -8.66 -9.50
N ASP A 32 3.98 -8.44 -8.19
CA ASP A 32 4.66 -9.25 -7.17
C ASP A 32 3.94 -10.58 -6.89
N GLY A 33 2.69 -10.73 -7.36
CA GLY A 33 1.87 -11.92 -7.12
C GLY A 33 1.40 -12.06 -5.67
N ILE A 34 1.52 -11.03 -4.84
CA ILE A 34 1.16 -11.10 -3.41
C ILE A 34 -0.28 -10.60 -3.22
N PRO A 35 -1.23 -11.46 -2.83
CA PRO A 35 -2.60 -11.05 -2.54
C PRO A 35 -2.72 -10.38 -1.16
N ILE A 36 -3.73 -9.53 -0.97
CA ILE A 36 -3.93 -8.81 0.30
C ILE A 36 -4.21 -9.76 1.48
N GLU A 37 -4.80 -10.92 1.18
CA GLU A 37 -5.09 -12.00 2.12
C GLU A 37 -3.83 -12.51 2.83
N CYS A 38 -2.66 -12.46 2.19
CA CYS A 38 -1.40 -12.80 2.83
C CYS A 38 -1.09 -11.86 3.99
N PHE A 39 -1.25 -10.55 3.78
CA PHE A 39 -1.02 -9.55 4.84
C PHE A 39 -2.05 -9.68 5.96
N LYS A 40 -3.32 -9.95 5.62
CA LYS A 40 -4.37 -10.23 6.61
C LYS A 40 -4.09 -11.49 7.45
N ALA A 41 -3.47 -12.51 6.85
CA ALA A 41 -3.13 -13.75 7.56
C ALA A 41 -1.95 -13.58 8.52
N ILE A 42 -0.97 -12.74 8.16
CA ILE A 42 0.22 -12.45 8.97
C ILE A 42 -0.08 -11.46 10.11
N LYS A 43 -1.18 -10.69 10.00
CA LYS A 43 -1.74 -9.81 11.05
C LYS A 43 -0.73 -8.78 11.58
N GLU A 44 -0.34 -8.85 12.85
CA GLU A 44 0.46 -7.84 13.55
C GLU A 44 1.86 -7.66 12.94
N ASP A 45 2.48 -8.73 12.45
CA ASP A 45 3.80 -8.63 11.82
C ASP A 45 3.72 -7.89 10.47
N ALA A 46 2.63 -8.07 9.72
CA ALA A 46 2.39 -7.32 8.49
C ALA A 46 2.22 -5.82 8.80
N VAL A 47 1.49 -5.48 9.86
CA VAL A 47 1.32 -4.08 10.29
C VAL A 47 2.67 -3.45 10.62
N LYS A 48 3.52 -4.11 11.43
CA LYS A 48 4.84 -3.56 11.81
C LYS A 48 5.76 -3.35 10.60
N ILE A 49 5.82 -4.35 9.71
CA ILE A 49 6.66 -4.29 8.51
C ILE A 49 6.19 -3.17 7.57
N LEU A 50 4.89 -3.10 7.30
CA LEU A 50 4.32 -2.10 6.39
C LEU A 50 4.40 -0.69 6.97
N THR A 51 4.15 -0.50 8.26
CA THR A 51 4.34 0.81 8.92
C THR A 51 5.77 1.29 8.75
N LYS A 52 6.76 0.42 9.06
CA LYS A 52 8.18 0.78 8.89
C LYS A 52 8.51 1.16 7.44
N LEU A 53 8.02 0.39 6.47
CA LEU A 53 8.23 0.67 5.04
C LEU A 53 7.61 2.02 4.64
N CYS A 54 6.35 2.25 4.98
CA CYS A 54 5.64 3.50 4.69
C CYS A 54 6.36 4.69 5.34
N GLN A 55 6.82 4.55 6.59
CA GLN A 55 7.56 5.59 7.29
C GLN A 55 8.90 5.91 6.62
N GLN A 56 9.60 4.90 6.12
CA GLN A 56 10.83 5.10 5.37
C GLN A 56 10.58 5.84 4.06
N ILE A 57 9.52 5.48 3.33
CA ILE A 57 9.11 6.17 2.10
C ILE A 57 8.75 7.62 2.42
N TRP A 58 7.97 7.86 3.47
CA TRP A 58 7.58 9.19 3.94
C TRP A 58 8.78 10.06 4.31
N LYS A 59 9.73 9.54 5.08
CA LYS A 59 10.91 10.31 5.53
C LYS A 59 11.91 10.56 4.40
N THR A 60 12.07 9.61 3.50
CA THR A 60 13.07 9.71 2.42
C THR A 60 12.52 10.37 1.16
N GLN A 61 11.19 10.45 1.03
CA GLN A 61 10.49 10.91 -0.17
C GLN A 61 10.89 10.11 -1.43
N LYS A 62 11.32 8.85 -1.25
CA LYS A 62 11.78 7.97 -2.32
C LYS A 62 10.83 6.79 -2.48
N TRP A 63 10.17 6.76 -3.63
CA TRP A 63 9.30 5.65 -4.01
C TRP A 63 10.11 4.43 -4.46
N PRO A 64 9.73 3.20 -4.03
CA PRO A 64 10.26 1.96 -4.56
C PRO A 64 10.11 1.91 -6.09
N GLN A 65 11.10 1.37 -6.80
CA GLN A 65 11.06 1.33 -8.26
C GLN A 65 9.94 0.44 -8.79
N ASP A 66 9.67 -0.67 -8.09
CA ASP A 66 8.58 -1.60 -8.39
C ASP A 66 7.22 -0.90 -8.41
N TRP A 67 6.98 0.04 -7.49
CA TRP A 67 5.73 0.80 -7.40
C TRP A 67 5.56 1.84 -8.52
N LYS A 68 6.64 2.19 -9.23
CA LYS A 68 6.59 3.10 -10.39
C LYS A 68 6.30 2.36 -11.69
N THR A 69 6.24 1.03 -11.65
CA THR A 69 6.02 0.18 -12.83
C THR A 69 4.61 -0.38 -12.77
N SER A 70 3.91 -0.40 -13.90
CA SER A 70 2.54 -0.90 -13.99
C SER A 70 2.42 -2.02 -15.01
N LEU A 71 1.73 -3.11 -14.65
CA LEU A 71 1.42 -4.23 -15.54
C LEU A 71 0.00 -4.03 -16.10
N LEU A 72 -0.09 -3.86 -17.42
CA LEU A 72 -1.36 -3.66 -18.11
C LEU A 72 -1.82 -4.96 -18.75
N ILE A 73 -2.92 -5.52 -18.27
CA ILE A 73 -3.57 -6.71 -18.84
C ILE A 73 -4.92 -6.30 -19.42
N PRO A 74 -5.08 -6.23 -20.76
CA PRO A 74 -6.35 -5.92 -21.37
C PRO A 74 -7.40 -7.00 -21.05
N ILE A 75 -8.54 -6.62 -20.49
CA ILE A 75 -9.68 -7.51 -20.27
C ILE A 75 -10.74 -7.18 -21.33
N PRO A 76 -11.05 -8.10 -22.26
CA PRO A 76 -12.13 -7.91 -23.22
C PRO A 76 -13.45 -7.68 -22.47
N LYS A 77 -14.13 -6.58 -22.77
CA LYS A 77 -15.50 -6.37 -22.26
C LYS A 77 -16.46 -7.21 -23.09
N ASN A 78 -17.44 -7.82 -22.43
CA ASN A 78 -18.56 -8.41 -23.13
C ASN A 78 -19.29 -7.29 -23.89
N GLY A 79 -19.32 -7.36 -25.21
CA GLY A 79 -20.02 -6.40 -26.04
C GLY A 79 -21.52 -6.61 -25.91
N ASN A 80 -22.22 -5.70 -25.23
CA ASN A 80 -23.64 -5.51 -25.46
C ASN A 80 -23.76 -4.36 -26.46
N ALA A 81 -23.97 -4.70 -27.73
CA ALA A 81 -24.57 -3.81 -28.72
C ALA A 81 -26.10 -4.00 -28.66
#